data_AF-A0AAD7QG34-F1
#
_entry.id   AF-A0AAD7QG34-F1
#
_cell.length_a   1.000
_cell.length_b   1.000
_cell.length_c   1.000
_cell.angle_alpha   90.00
_cell.angle_beta   90.00
_cell.angle_gamma   90.00
#
_symmetry.space_group_name_H-M   'P 1'
#
loop_
_entity.id
_entity.type
_entity.pdbx_description
1 polymer ?
#
loop_
_entity_poly.entity_id
_entity_poly.type
_entity_poly.pdbx_seq_one_letter_code
_entity_poly.pdbx_strand_id
1 'polypeptide(L)'
;MLVSSYIDTALGKRDVFLSLLSFNESGDDISLTRLDLPLDWDNINFTLNIMGPCNGIYYLDIVPEALINPSLREFKALPDSDIAPFGTEYGHVLAGFGYDGKTNDYKVVKLMLLCERETPFTIWNCWRAEIYSLNANCWREVDDAVPPIDTDDGSPAYRFVNGCFHWMACDVISESEREVVVLSFDMVDEVFRKIRLPDIGDDCETIPYVAPYNDSTSIAVIVYPLQAEEGTEKSFNVWVMKDYWDDGSWVKQFTIGPITVVPVPLGFHRNNQLLFQDNNGKLVLYDPDDPQLQLKDLRVYGKQKCLITATYMESIASLRRGNEFSQKQLVSFGMVPDPLL
;
A
#
# COMPACT_ATOMS: atom_id res chain seq x y z
N MET A 1 7.93 -10.91 -7.36
CA MET A 1 7.02 -9.82 -6.95
C MET A 1 5.63 -10.40 -6.78
N LEU A 2 4.86 -9.97 -5.80
CA LEU A 2 3.42 -10.22 -5.76
C LEU A 2 2.72 -9.14 -6.57
N VAL A 3 1.77 -9.55 -7.39
CA VAL A 3 0.94 -8.64 -8.19
C VAL A 3 -0.51 -9.02 -7.96
N SER A 4 -1.33 -8.04 -7.57
CA SER A 4 -2.77 -8.17 -7.71
C SER A 4 -3.20 -7.56 -9.04
N SER A 5 -3.98 -8.32 -9.79
CA SER A 5 -4.62 -7.86 -11.01
C SER A 5 -6.13 -8.07 -10.94
N TYR A 6 -6.82 -7.16 -11.60
CA TYR A 6 -8.26 -7.18 -11.79
C TYR A 6 -8.54 -7.29 -13.29
N ILE A 7 -9.44 -8.19 -13.69
CA ILE A 7 -9.85 -8.34 -15.10
C ILE A 7 -11.37 -8.46 -15.20
N ASP A 8 -11.94 -7.73 -16.16
CA ASP A 8 -13.35 -7.87 -16.57
C ASP A 8 -13.44 -9.02 -17.59
N THR A 9 -14.15 -10.10 -17.27
CA THR A 9 -14.38 -11.21 -18.21
C THR A 9 -15.48 -10.87 -19.21
N ALA A 10 -15.50 -11.56 -20.35
CA ALA A 10 -16.50 -11.37 -21.42
C ALA A 10 -17.97 -11.60 -20.97
N LEU A 11 -18.18 -12.23 -19.81
CA LEU A 11 -19.50 -12.47 -19.22
C LEU A 11 -19.91 -11.40 -18.18
N GLY A 12 -19.13 -10.33 -18.04
CA GLY A 12 -19.33 -9.29 -17.02
C GLY A 12 -19.00 -9.74 -15.60
N LYS A 13 -18.41 -10.94 -15.44
CA LYS A 13 -17.88 -11.42 -14.17
C LYS A 13 -16.51 -10.79 -13.92
N ARG A 14 -16.26 -10.38 -12.68
CA ARG A 14 -15.02 -9.75 -12.24
C ARG A 14 -14.17 -10.81 -11.56
N ASP A 15 -12.95 -11.00 -12.05
CA ASP A 15 -12.01 -11.93 -11.43
C ASP A 15 -10.82 -11.13 -10.90
N VAL A 16 -10.54 -11.29 -9.60
CA VAL A 16 -9.34 -10.75 -8.94
C VAL A 16 -8.35 -11.89 -8.76
N PHE A 17 -7.10 -11.62 -9.12
CA PHE A 17 -6.00 -12.56 -9.00
C PHE A 17 -4.93 -11.97 -8.08
N LEU A 18 -4.29 -12.85 -7.32
CA LEU A 18 -3.05 -12.57 -6.59
C LEU A 18 -2.00 -13.57 -7.06
N SER A 19 -0.91 -13.06 -7.61
CA SER A 19 0.06 -13.90 -8.32
C SER A 19 1.50 -13.51 -8.04
N LEU A 20 2.38 -14.50 -8.01
CA LEU A 20 3.83 -14.33 -7.96
C LEU A 20 4.36 -14.18 -9.39
N LEU A 21 4.77 -12.95 -9.71
CA LEU A 21 5.49 -12.59 -10.92
C LEU A 21 6.99 -12.78 -10.70
N SER A 22 7.63 -13.58 -11.54
CA SER A 22 9.08 -13.71 -11.62
C SER A 22 9.54 -13.31 -13.02
N PHE A 23 10.58 -12.49 -13.09
CA PHE A 23 11.20 -12.09 -14.35
C PHE A 23 12.72 -11.97 -14.18
N ASN A 24 13.46 -12.25 -15.24
CA ASN A 24 14.91 -12.03 -15.27
C ASN A 24 15.26 -10.55 -15.53
N GLU A 25 16.54 -10.17 -15.41
CA GLU A 25 16.98 -8.78 -15.63
C GLU A 25 16.65 -8.28 -17.05
N SER A 26 16.69 -9.15 -18.06
CA SER A 26 16.26 -8.80 -19.43
C SER A 26 14.73 -8.70 -19.59
N GLY A 27 13.97 -9.31 -18.67
CA GLY A 27 12.51 -9.44 -18.63
C GLY A 27 11.88 -10.11 -19.83
N ASP A 28 12.67 -10.91 -20.55
CA ASP A 28 12.17 -11.75 -21.63
C ASP A 28 11.58 -13.05 -21.10
N ASP A 29 12.12 -13.53 -19.97
CA ASP A 29 11.67 -14.72 -19.27
C ASP A 29 10.77 -14.28 -18.11
N ILE A 30 9.45 -14.42 -18.30
CA ILE A 30 8.43 -14.02 -17.35
C ILE A 30 7.59 -15.25 -17.01
N SER A 31 7.40 -15.48 -15.71
CA SER A 31 6.46 -16.49 -15.21
C SER A 31 5.54 -15.89 -14.15
N LEU A 32 4.31 -16.40 -14.12
CA LEU A 32 3.26 -15.96 -13.22
C LEU A 32 2.63 -17.18 -12.56
N THR A 33 2.63 -17.20 -11.24
CA THR A 33 2.05 -18.29 -10.44
C THR A 33 0.98 -17.73 -9.53
N ARG A 34 -0.26 -18.14 -9.73
CA ARG A 34 -1.41 -17.71 -8.92
C ARG A 34 -1.37 -18.35 -7.52
N LEU A 35 -1.69 -17.55 -6.51
CA LEU A 35 -1.93 -18.01 -5.14
C LEU A 35 -3.40 -18.41 -5.02
N ASP A 36 -3.64 -19.70 -4.74
CA ASP A 36 -4.98 -20.27 -4.58
C ASP A 36 -5.47 -20.06 -3.15
N LEU A 37 -5.71 -18.80 -2.80
CA LEU A 37 -6.15 -18.40 -1.46
C LEU A 37 -7.58 -18.89 -1.18
N PRO A 38 -7.88 -19.30 0.07
CA PRO A 38 -9.22 -19.75 0.49
C PRO A 38 -10.16 -18.56 0.69
N LEU A 39 -10.35 -17.77 -0.37
CA LEU A 39 -11.18 -16.59 -0.42
C LEU A 39 -12.34 -16.81 -1.38
N ASP A 40 -13.48 -16.21 -1.06
CA ASP A 40 -14.60 -16.14 -1.99
C ASP A 40 -14.42 -14.94 -2.92
N TRP A 41 -13.62 -15.17 -3.98
CA TRP A 41 -13.28 -14.15 -4.97
C TRP A 41 -14.51 -13.54 -5.66
N ASP A 42 -15.63 -14.25 -5.72
CA ASP A 42 -16.86 -13.79 -6.38
C ASP A 42 -17.51 -12.61 -5.64
N ASN A 43 -17.17 -12.41 -4.36
CA ASN A 43 -17.68 -11.32 -3.53
C ASN A 43 -16.72 -10.12 -3.41
N ILE A 44 -15.54 -10.18 -4.05
CA ILE A 44 -14.55 -9.09 -4.02
C ILE A 44 -14.87 -8.10 -5.15
N ASN A 45 -15.54 -6.99 -4.79
CA ASN A 45 -15.98 -5.97 -5.73
C ASN A 45 -14.98 -4.82 -5.96
N PHE A 46 -13.83 -4.85 -5.28
CA PHE A 46 -12.84 -3.76 -5.25
C PHE A 46 -11.43 -4.28 -5.49
N THR A 47 -10.49 -3.36 -5.72
CA THR A 47 -9.06 -3.65 -5.85
C THR A 47 -8.51 -4.26 -4.56
N LEU A 48 -7.85 -5.41 -4.64
CA LEU A 48 -7.14 -6.03 -3.52
C LEU A 48 -5.87 -5.23 -3.23
N ASN A 49 -5.84 -4.54 -2.09
CA ASN A 49 -4.62 -3.89 -1.62
C ASN A 49 -3.73 -4.90 -0.89
N ILE A 50 -2.43 -4.86 -1.17
CA ILE A 50 -1.43 -5.76 -0.59
C ILE A 50 -0.41 -4.89 0.14
N MET A 51 -0.28 -5.10 1.44
CA MET A 51 0.73 -4.42 2.25
C MET A 51 1.81 -5.42 2.65
N GLY A 52 3.01 -5.23 2.09
CA GLY A 52 4.18 -6.03 2.39
C GLY A 52 5.27 -5.81 1.31
N PRO A 53 6.44 -6.43 1.46
CA PRO A 53 6.77 -7.44 2.44
C PRO A 53 7.16 -6.86 3.80
N CYS A 54 6.63 -7.43 4.88
CA CYS A 54 7.15 -7.23 6.24
C CYS A 54 7.75 -8.55 6.72
N ASN A 55 9.08 -8.71 6.62
CA ASN A 55 9.75 -9.99 6.90
C ASN A 55 9.11 -11.17 6.15
N GLY A 56 8.72 -10.95 4.89
CA GLY A 56 8.02 -11.91 4.00
C GLY A 56 6.57 -12.24 4.37
N ILE A 57 5.98 -11.53 5.32
CA ILE A 57 4.54 -11.56 5.61
C ILE A 57 3.88 -10.38 4.89
N TYR A 58 2.64 -10.58 4.45
CA TYR A 58 1.82 -9.57 3.78
C TYR A 58 0.44 -9.51 4.42
N TYR A 59 -0.11 -8.30 4.50
CA TYR A 59 -1.50 -8.05 4.84
C TYR A 59 -2.31 -7.84 3.57
N LEU A 60 -3.49 -8.47 3.50
CA LEU A 60 -4.46 -8.35 2.43
C LEU A 60 -5.66 -7.58 2.95
N ASP A 61 -5.89 -6.41 2.37
CA ASP A 61 -7.01 -5.54 2.71
C ASP A 61 -8.24 -5.94 1.89
N ILE A 62 -8.92 -6.98 2.38
CA ILE A 62 -10.07 -7.66 1.75
C ILE A 62 -11.04 -8.12 2.82
N VAL A 63 -12.15 -8.75 2.44
CA VAL A 63 -13.11 -9.33 3.38
C VAL A 63 -13.16 -10.86 3.19
N PRO A 64 -12.87 -11.68 4.22
CA PRO A 64 -12.27 -11.27 5.48
C PRO A 64 -10.82 -10.82 5.28
N GLU A 65 -10.36 -9.90 6.13
CA GLU A 65 -8.97 -9.44 6.10
C GLU A 65 -8.04 -10.59 6.46
N ALA A 66 -6.83 -10.58 5.90
CA ALA A 66 -5.93 -11.71 6.08
C ALA A 66 -4.46 -11.31 6.13
N LEU A 67 -3.69 -12.12 6.85
CA LEU A 67 -2.24 -12.18 6.72
C LEU A 67 -1.84 -13.40 5.91
N ILE A 68 -0.85 -13.25 5.05
CA ILE A 68 -0.28 -14.35 4.26
C ILE A 68 1.25 -14.42 4.40
N ASN A 69 1.78 -15.64 4.41
CA ASN A 69 3.17 -15.92 4.09
C ASN A 69 3.20 -16.87 2.88
N PRO A 70 3.50 -16.37 1.67
CA PRO A 70 3.57 -17.20 0.47
C PRO A 70 4.66 -18.28 0.50
N SER A 71 5.80 -18.03 1.15
CA SER A 71 6.89 -19.01 1.25
C SER A 71 6.50 -20.24 2.07
N LEU A 72 5.74 -20.03 3.14
CA LEU A 72 5.19 -21.11 3.98
C LEU A 72 3.79 -21.57 3.53
N ARG A 73 3.22 -20.91 2.51
CA ARG A 73 1.85 -21.10 2.04
C ARG A 73 0.82 -20.99 3.18
N GLU A 74 1.08 -20.09 4.11
CA GLU A 74 0.22 -19.85 5.28
C GLU A 74 -0.72 -18.68 4.99
N PHE A 75 -2.01 -18.89 5.26
CA PHE A 75 -3.05 -17.87 5.21
C PHE A 75 -3.75 -17.83 6.56
N LYS A 76 -3.87 -16.65 7.16
CA LYS A 76 -4.57 -16.43 8.42
C LYS A 76 -5.61 -15.33 8.25
N ALA A 77 -6.89 -15.69 8.32
CA ALA A 77 -7.96 -14.70 8.40
C ALA A 77 -7.92 -14.00 9.75
N LEU A 78 -8.11 -12.68 9.74
CA LEU A 78 -8.20 -11.86 10.95
C LEU A 78 -9.62 -11.93 11.54
N PRO A 79 -9.77 -11.81 12.87
CA PRO A 79 -11.07 -11.60 13.47
C PRO A 79 -11.66 -10.26 13.01
N ASP A 80 -12.98 -10.13 13.09
CA ASP A 80 -13.65 -8.85 12.85
C ASP A 80 -13.21 -7.81 13.88
N SER A 81 -13.17 -6.54 13.47
CA SER A 81 -12.97 -5.40 14.38
C SER A 81 -14.27 -5.13 15.15
N ASP A 82 -14.15 -4.91 16.47
CA ASP A 82 -15.28 -4.81 17.39
C ASP A 82 -15.78 -3.35 17.59
N ILE A 83 -15.17 -2.35 16.95
CA ILE A 83 -15.31 -0.95 17.39
C ILE A 83 -16.47 -0.16 16.80
N ALA A 84 -17.21 -0.64 15.79
CA ALA A 84 -18.40 0.08 15.32
C ALA A 84 -19.46 0.15 16.43
N PRO A 85 -19.75 1.33 17.02
CA PRO A 85 -20.93 1.46 17.84
C PRO A 85 -22.17 1.15 17.00
N PHE A 86 -23.18 0.52 17.59
CA PHE A 86 -24.47 0.31 16.92
C PHE A 86 -25.00 1.65 16.37
N GLY A 87 -25.13 1.74 15.04
CA GLY A 87 -25.68 2.92 14.37
C GLY A 87 -24.68 3.85 13.68
N THR A 88 -23.38 3.58 13.73
CA THR A 88 -22.37 4.32 12.93
C THR A 88 -22.10 3.59 11.62
N GLU A 89 -21.94 4.34 10.52
CA GLU A 89 -21.37 3.81 9.27
C GLU A 89 -19.93 4.30 9.13
N TYR A 90 -19.07 3.43 8.59
CA TYR A 90 -17.70 3.81 8.25
C TYR A 90 -17.69 4.55 6.93
N GLY A 91 -17.24 5.81 6.94
CA GLY A 91 -17.09 6.60 5.71
C GLY A 91 -15.84 6.17 4.93
N HIS A 92 -14.70 6.09 5.64
CA HIS A 92 -13.39 5.75 5.08
C HIS A 92 -12.58 4.95 6.10
N VAL A 93 -11.88 3.91 5.62
CA VAL A 93 -10.96 3.09 6.42
C VAL A 93 -9.59 3.09 5.74
N LEU A 94 -8.55 3.45 6.48
CA LEU A 94 -7.16 3.30 6.04
C LEU A 94 -6.49 2.22 6.85
N ALA A 95 -5.83 1.28 6.20
CA ALA A 95 -5.00 0.29 6.87
C ALA A 95 -3.51 0.64 6.77
N GLY A 96 -2.73 0.15 7.72
CA GLY A 96 -1.29 0.10 7.69
C GLY A 96 -0.79 -1.19 8.32
N PHE A 97 0.25 -1.79 7.75
CA PHE A 97 0.78 -3.06 8.23
C PHE A 97 2.27 -2.96 8.51
N GLY A 98 2.71 -3.48 9.65
CA GLY A 98 4.11 -3.43 10.03
C GLY A 98 4.47 -4.40 11.14
N TYR A 99 5.68 -4.22 11.65
CA TYR A 99 6.30 -5.09 12.64
C TYR A 99 6.85 -4.29 13.81
N ASP A 100 6.42 -4.68 15.01
CA ASP A 100 6.97 -4.21 16.27
C ASP A 100 8.18 -5.09 16.63
N GLY A 101 9.37 -4.55 16.39
CA GLY A 101 10.63 -5.23 16.68
C GLY A 101 10.92 -5.44 18.18
N LYS A 102 10.25 -4.70 19.06
CA LYS A 102 10.44 -4.80 20.52
C LYS A 102 9.66 -5.98 21.10
N THR A 103 8.44 -6.18 20.62
CA THR A 103 7.56 -7.28 21.08
C THR A 103 7.55 -8.49 20.15
N ASN A 104 8.28 -8.43 19.02
CA ASN A 104 8.28 -9.43 17.96
C ASN A 104 6.84 -9.73 17.50
N ASP A 105 6.11 -8.68 17.18
CA ASP A 105 4.70 -8.74 16.83
C ASP A 105 4.44 -8.11 15.47
N TYR A 106 3.52 -8.71 14.73
CA TYR A 106 3.04 -8.13 13.49
C TYR A 106 1.73 -7.43 13.80
N LYS A 107 1.64 -6.17 13.38
CA LYS A 107 0.53 -5.31 13.72
C LYS A 107 -0.13 -4.77 12.46
N VAL A 108 -1.46 -4.70 12.49
CA VAL A 108 -2.25 -3.99 11.49
C VAL A 108 -2.93 -2.84 12.21
N VAL A 109 -2.67 -1.61 11.79
CA VAL A 109 -3.34 -0.42 12.28
C VAL A 109 -4.42 -0.01 11.30
N LYS A 110 -5.58 0.40 11.81
CA LYS A 110 -6.68 0.94 11.02
C LYS A 110 -7.06 2.31 11.53
N LEU A 111 -7.23 3.26 10.62
CA LEU A 111 -7.84 4.55 10.89
C LEU A 111 -9.25 4.52 10.31
N MET A 112 -10.25 4.84 11.13
CA MET A 112 -11.65 4.79 10.75
C MET A 112 -12.29 6.15 10.96
N LEU A 113 -12.86 6.71 9.88
CA LEU A 113 -13.68 7.91 9.95
C LEU A 113 -15.12 7.53 10.29
N LEU A 114 -15.62 7.99 11.43
CA LEU A 114 -16.97 7.71 11.90
C LEU A 114 -17.99 8.70 11.31
N CYS A 115 -19.03 8.18 10.66
CA CYS A 115 -20.19 8.98 10.24
C CYS A 115 -21.41 8.60 11.08
N GLU A 116 -22.12 9.59 11.61
CA GLU A 116 -23.42 9.36 12.25
C GLU A 116 -24.50 9.10 11.18
N ARG A 117 -25.25 8.00 11.31
CA ARG A 117 -26.32 7.64 10.36
C ARG A 117 -27.43 8.69 10.24
N GLU A 118 -27.70 9.43 11.30
CA GLU A 118 -28.91 10.27 11.42
C GLU A 118 -28.65 11.74 11.06
N THR A 119 -27.41 12.15 10.84
CA THR A 119 -27.07 13.50 10.38
C THR A 119 -26.04 13.45 9.25
N PRO A 120 -26.24 14.18 8.14
CA PRO A 120 -25.29 14.18 7.01
C PRO A 120 -24.01 14.98 7.31
N PHE A 121 -23.75 15.33 8.57
CA PHE A 121 -22.57 16.07 8.97
C PHE A 121 -21.48 15.07 9.36
N THR A 122 -20.39 15.05 8.59
CA THR A 122 -19.14 14.44 9.02
C THR A 122 -18.75 15.10 10.34
N ILE A 123 -18.57 14.30 11.40
CA ILE A 123 -18.03 14.86 12.64
C ILE A 123 -16.57 15.21 12.34
N TRP A 124 -16.28 16.50 12.32
CA TRP A 124 -14.90 16.98 12.22
C TRP A 124 -14.05 16.32 13.31
N ASN A 125 -12.89 15.75 12.96
CA ASN A 125 -11.96 15.09 13.90
C ASN A 125 -12.48 13.82 14.62
N CYS A 126 -13.28 12.98 13.97
CA CYS A 126 -13.79 11.73 14.58
C CYS A 126 -13.01 10.46 14.21
N TRP A 127 -11.77 10.59 13.74
CA TRP A 127 -10.93 9.43 13.43
C TRP A 127 -10.66 8.63 14.70
N ARG A 128 -10.93 7.32 14.62
CA ARG A 128 -10.50 6.34 15.62
C ARG A 128 -9.43 5.45 15.03
N ALA A 129 -8.50 5.02 15.87
CA ALA A 129 -7.46 4.09 15.49
C ALA A 129 -7.62 2.77 16.25
N GLU A 130 -7.53 1.67 15.52
CA GLU A 130 -7.43 0.33 16.08
C GLU A 130 -6.14 -0.34 15.64
N ILE A 131 -5.68 -1.27 16.45
CA ILE A 131 -4.53 -2.09 16.15
C ILE A 131 -4.82 -3.56 16.43
N TYR A 132 -4.62 -4.39 15.42
CA TYR A 132 -4.56 -5.84 15.56
C TYR A 132 -3.14 -6.24 15.95
N SER A 133 -3.05 -7.14 16.92
CA SER A 133 -1.81 -7.82 17.29
C SER A 133 -1.88 -9.28 16.85
N LEU A 134 -0.92 -9.74 16.05
CA LEU A 134 -0.83 -11.15 15.67
C LEU A 134 -0.55 -12.03 16.89
N ASN A 135 0.28 -11.57 17.82
CA ASN A 135 0.61 -12.29 19.05
C ASN A 135 -0.60 -12.46 19.99
N ALA A 136 -1.42 -11.42 20.13
CA ALA A 136 -2.63 -11.47 20.96
C ALA A 136 -3.85 -12.04 20.21
N ASN A 137 -3.79 -12.05 18.87
CA ASN A 137 -4.88 -12.43 17.97
C ASN A 137 -6.20 -11.67 18.24
N CYS A 138 -6.10 -10.38 18.54
CA CYS A 138 -7.26 -9.51 18.76
C CYS A 138 -6.97 -8.08 18.31
N TRP A 139 -8.05 -7.36 18.06
CA TRP A 139 -8.06 -5.91 17.89
C TRP A 139 -8.15 -5.23 19.24
N ARG A 140 -7.59 -4.02 19.33
CA ARG A 140 -7.85 -3.07 20.41
C ARG A 140 -7.76 -1.65 19.88
N GLU A 141 -8.35 -0.72 20.61
CA GLU A 141 -8.17 0.70 20.36
C GLU A 141 -6.72 1.13 20.64
N VAL A 142 -6.24 2.09 19.86
CA VAL A 142 -4.97 2.77 20.10
C VAL A 142 -5.21 3.88 21.12
N ASP A 143 -4.32 3.97 22.12
CA ASP A 143 -4.45 4.97 23.19
C ASP A 143 -4.15 6.40 22.71
N ASP A 144 -3.26 6.54 21.72
CA ASP A 144 -2.92 7.83 21.13
C ASP A 144 -4.05 8.35 20.22
N ALA A 145 -4.30 9.65 20.29
CA ALA A 145 -5.35 10.27 19.51
C ALA A 145 -4.89 10.44 18.06
N VAL A 146 -5.74 10.04 17.10
CA VAL A 146 -5.48 10.34 15.69
C VAL A 146 -5.45 11.86 15.51
N PRO A 147 -4.38 12.44 14.94
CA PRO A 147 -4.34 13.87 14.71
C PRO A 147 -5.48 14.33 13.78
N PRO A 148 -5.89 15.61 13.84
CA PRO A 148 -6.90 16.15 12.93
C PRO A 148 -6.34 16.13 11.49
N ILE A 149 -6.83 15.20 10.69
CA ILE A 149 -6.40 14.98 9.31
C ILE A 149 -7.61 14.74 8.42
N ASP A 150 -7.49 15.17 7.17
CA ASP A 150 -8.27 14.62 6.07
C ASP A 150 -7.35 13.73 5.23
N THR A 151 -7.87 12.61 4.74
CA THR A 151 -7.05 11.64 4.03
C THR A 151 -7.60 11.36 2.65
N ASP A 152 -6.74 11.48 1.65
CA ASP A 152 -6.95 10.93 0.31
C ASP A 152 -5.69 10.14 -0.06
N ASP A 153 -5.46 9.04 0.68
CA ASP A 153 -4.27 8.22 0.48
C ASP A 153 -4.47 7.30 -0.74
N GLY A 154 -4.06 7.80 -1.90
CA GLY A 154 -4.08 7.06 -3.16
C GLY A 154 -2.77 6.35 -3.48
N SER A 155 -1.80 6.28 -2.56
CA SER A 155 -0.52 5.62 -2.85
C SER A 155 -0.71 4.09 -2.90
N PRO A 156 -0.32 3.42 -4.00
CA PRO A 156 -0.46 1.97 -4.14
C PRO A 156 0.75 1.20 -3.59
N ALA A 157 1.80 1.89 -3.13
CA ALA A 157 3.01 1.27 -2.61
C ALA A 157 2.83 0.84 -1.15
N TYR A 158 3.54 -0.22 -0.73
CA TYR A 158 3.70 -0.56 0.68
C TYR A 158 4.70 0.37 1.35
N ARG A 159 4.34 1.03 2.46
CA ARG A 159 5.07 2.20 3.01
C ARG A 159 5.58 2.01 4.44
N PHE A 160 6.00 0.80 4.78
CA PHE A 160 6.62 0.52 6.07
C PHE A 160 8.14 0.72 6.00
N VAL A 161 8.65 1.67 6.79
CA VAL A 161 10.07 2.07 6.82
C VAL A 161 10.46 2.31 8.29
N ASN A 162 11.60 1.76 8.72
CA ASN A 162 12.18 2.00 10.05
C ASN A 162 11.18 1.85 11.22
N GLY A 163 10.32 0.83 11.20
CA GLY A 163 9.36 0.58 12.28
C GLY A 163 8.06 1.36 12.18
N CYS A 164 7.92 2.25 11.19
CA CYS A 164 6.73 3.08 11.02
C CYS A 164 6.04 2.83 9.69
N PHE A 165 4.71 2.85 9.71
CA PHE A 165 3.91 2.89 8.48
C PHE A 165 3.58 4.35 8.14
N HIS A 166 3.56 4.68 6.85
CA HIS A 166 3.37 6.04 6.37
C HIS A 166 2.15 6.14 5.44
N TRP A 167 1.40 7.23 5.52
CA TRP A 167 0.30 7.59 4.61
C TRP A 167 0.51 9.00 4.11
N MET A 168 -0.02 9.30 2.92
CA MET A 168 -0.28 10.69 2.55
C MET A 168 -1.51 11.19 3.30
N ALA A 169 -1.43 12.38 3.89
CA ALA A 169 -2.54 12.99 4.60
C ALA A 169 -2.55 14.51 4.38
N CYS A 170 -3.68 15.13 4.65
CA CYS A 170 -3.85 16.56 4.73
C CYS A 170 -4.01 16.93 6.20
N ASP A 171 -3.01 17.60 6.77
CA ASP A 171 -3.10 18.19 8.09
C ASP A 171 -4.10 19.34 8.04
N VAL A 172 -5.08 19.31 8.94
CA VAL A 172 -6.00 20.43 9.08
C VAL A 172 -5.65 21.29 10.28
N ILE A 173 -4.98 22.40 9.98
CA ILE A 173 -4.50 23.38 10.94
C ILE A 173 -5.65 24.29 11.38
N SER A 174 -6.53 24.68 10.46
CA SER A 174 -7.77 25.43 10.73
C SER A 174 -8.82 25.17 9.63
N GLU A 175 -10.03 25.73 9.78
CA GLU A 175 -11.10 25.60 8.76
C GLU A 175 -10.67 26.01 7.35
N SER A 176 -9.73 26.97 7.25
CA SER A 176 -9.22 27.51 5.98
C SER A 176 -7.78 27.12 5.65
N GLU A 177 -7.05 26.49 6.59
CA GLU A 177 -5.63 26.21 6.44
C GLU A 177 -5.37 24.70 6.50
N ARG A 178 -4.80 24.21 5.41
CA ARG A 178 -4.58 22.79 5.13
C ARG A 178 -3.19 22.63 4.56
N GLU A 179 -2.45 21.65 5.07
CA GLU A 179 -1.09 21.34 4.61
C GLU A 179 -1.02 19.87 4.24
N VAL A 180 -0.45 19.53 3.09
CA VAL A 180 -0.19 18.12 2.79
C VAL A 180 1.01 17.67 3.63
N VAL A 181 0.87 16.54 4.32
CA VAL A 181 1.89 15.96 5.20
C VAL A 181 2.02 14.46 4.94
N VAL A 182 3.14 13.88 5.36
CA VAL A 182 3.23 12.43 5.55
C VAL A 182 2.81 12.15 6.99
N LEU A 183 1.72 11.41 7.17
CA LEU A 183 1.35 10.85 8.47
C LEU A 183 2.13 9.56 8.67
N SER A 184 2.70 9.38 9.85
CA SER A 184 3.39 8.16 10.25
C SER A 184 2.81 7.60 11.53
N PHE A 185 2.84 6.28 11.66
CA PHE A 185 2.46 5.55 12.87
C PHE A 185 3.58 4.60 13.27
N ASP A 186 4.11 4.78 14.48
CA ASP A 186 5.18 3.95 15.04
C ASP A 186 4.60 2.63 15.58
N MET A 187 5.04 1.49 15.07
CA MET A 187 4.51 0.19 15.49
C MET A 187 4.97 -0.24 16.89
N VAL A 188 6.04 0.37 17.42
CA VAL A 188 6.62 0.05 18.73
C VAL A 188 6.00 0.93 19.80
N ASP A 189 6.04 2.24 19.59
CA ASP A 189 5.56 3.22 20.55
C ASP A 189 4.06 3.52 20.38
N GLU A 190 3.46 3.10 19.26
CA GLU A 190 2.03 3.24 18.93
C GLU A 190 1.54 4.69 18.93
N VAL A 191 2.39 5.58 18.40
CA VAL A 191 2.12 7.02 18.33
C VAL A 191 2.10 7.52 16.90
N PHE A 192 1.26 8.54 16.66
CA PHE A 192 1.22 9.24 15.39
C PHE A 192 2.22 10.39 15.34
N ARG A 193 2.87 10.57 14.19
CA ARG A 193 3.71 11.74 13.91
C ARG A 193 3.47 12.26 12.52
N LYS A 194 3.47 13.58 12.37
CA LYS A 194 3.40 14.27 11.08
C LYS A 194 4.80 14.64 10.63
N ILE A 195 5.07 14.46 9.35
CA ILE A 195 6.31 14.84 8.70
C ILE A 195 5.94 15.83 7.59
N ARG A 196 6.54 17.02 7.62
CA ARG A 196 6.32 18.02 6.56
C ARG A 196 6.95 17.55 5.25
N LEU A 197 6.30 17.88 4.14
CA LEU A 197 6.88 17.69 2.81
C LEU A 197 7.99 18.71 2.55
N PRO A 198 8.89 18.43 1.58
CA PRO A 198 9.76 19.47 1.04
C PRO A 198 8.94 20.61 0.46
N ASP A 199 9.57 21.78 0.33
CA ASP A 199 9.01 22.87 -0.48
C ASP A 199 8.96 22.43 -1.95
N ILE A 200 7.79 21.95 -2.35
CA ILE A 200 7.50 21.44 -3.71
C ILE A 200 7.03 22.55 -4.66
N GLY A 201 6.97 23.81 -4.19
CA GLY A 201 6.40 24.94 -4.92
C GLY A 201 4.86 24.96 -4.90
N ASP A 202 4.27 26.15 -5.04
CA ASP A 202 2.83 26.43 -5.01
C ASP A 202 2.04 25.93 -6.25
N ASP A 203 2.58 24.95 -6.98
CA ASP A 203 1.86 24.37 -8.11
C ASP A 203 0.74 23.47 -7.55
N CYS A 204 -0.44 24.07 -7.37
CA CYS A 204 -1.72 23.46 -6.94
C CYS A 204 -2.20 22.29 -7.83
N GLU A 205 -1.36 21.85 -8.75
CA GLU A 205 -1.61 20.82 -9.74
C GLU A 205 -0.63 19.65 -9.54
N THR A 206 -0.32 19.27 -8.29
CA THR A 206 0.48 18.06 -8.03
C THR A 206 -0.19 17.07 -7.08
N ILE A 207 0.01 15.77 -7.32
CA ILE A 207 -0.32 14.68 -6.38
C ILE A 207 1.00 14.10 -5.87
N PRO A 208 1.30 14.22 -4.57
CA PRO A 208 2.42 13.54 -3.94
C PRO A 208 2.05 12.11 -3.55
N TYR A 209 2.99 11.19 -3.77
CA TYR A 209 2.92 9.80 -3.30
C TYR A 209 4.13 9.49 -2.43
N VAL A 210 3.91 9.00 -1.22
CA VAL A 210 4.99 8.46 -0.38
C VAL A 210 5.28 7.01 -0.77
N ALA A 211 6.57 6.68 -0.85
CA ALA A 211 7.07 5.33 -1.14
C ALA A 211 8.37 5.06 -0.35
N PRO A 212 8.69 3.80 0.01
CA PRO A 212 10.00 3.44 0.53
C PRO A 212 11.11 3.75 -0.47
N TYR A 213 12.28 4.11 0.03
CA TYR A 213 13.46 4.38 -0.77
C TYR A 213 14.69 3.66 -0.20
N ASN A 214 15.63 3.30 -1.07
CA ASN A 214 16.92 2.70 -0.71
C ASN A 214 16.76 1.50 0.25
N ASP A 215 16.13 0.42 -0.23
CA ASP A 215 15.85 -0.80 0.56
C ASP A 215 15.06 -0.54 1.85
N SER A 216 14.13 0.42 1.82
CA SER A 216 13.28 0.81 2.97
C SER A 216 14.07 1.34 4.17
N THR A 217 15.22 1.97 3.92
CA THR A 217 16.00 2.69 4.94
C THR A 217 15.54 4.14 5.12
N SER A 218 14.83 4.69 4.13
CA SER A 218 14.20 6.01 4.21
C SER A 218 12.93 6.04 3.36
N ILE A 219 12.25 7.19 3.33
CA ILE A 219 11.08 7.47 2.51
C ILE A 219 11.43 8.45 1.39
N ALA A 220 10.73 8.30 0.27
CA ALA A 220 10.69 9.26 -0.82
C ALA A 220 9.27 9.78 -1.02
N VAL A 221 9.17 11.02 -1.49
CA VAL A 221 7.94 11.58 -2.05
C VAL A 221 8.12 11.73 -3.55
N ILE A 222 7.24 11.08 -4.30
CA ILE A 222 7.13 11.19 -5.76
C ILE A 222 6.05 12.23 -6.05
N VAL A 223 6.43 13.36 -6.64
CA VAL A 223 5.53 14.48 -6.94
C VAL A 223 5.12 14.43 -8.41
N TYR A 224 3.83 14.26 -8.66
CA TYR A 224 3.25 14.05 -9.99
C TYR A 224 2.40 15.25 -10.44
N PRO A 225 2.57 15.81 -11.65
CA PRO A 225 1.71 16.88 -12.16
C PRO A 225 0.32 16.36 -12.60
N LEU A 226 -0.74 16.91 -12.01
CA LEU A 226 -2.15 16.63 -12.24
C LEU A 226 -2.60 16.96 -13.67
N GLN A 227 -2.22 18.12 -14.19
CA GLN A 227 -2.69 18.61 -15.48
C GLN A 227 -1.59 18.51 -16.53
N ALA A 228 -1.73 17.55 -17.43
CA ALA A 228 -1.08 17.65 -18.72
C ALA A 228 -2.01 17.00 -19.74
N GLU A 229 -2.16 17.64 -20.91
CA GLU A 229 -3.00 17.13 -21.99
C GLU A 229 -2.59 15.69 -22.35
N GLU A 230 -3.55 14.87 -22.75
CA GLU A 230 -3.29 13.49 -23.15
C GLU A 230 -2.24 13.46 -24.27
N GLY A 231 -1.15 12.70 -24.08
CA GLY A 231 -0.03 12.64 -25.03
C GLY A 231 1.09 13.66 -24.80
N THR A 232 0.99 14.52 -23.77
CA THR A 232 2.12 15.37 -23.35
C THR A 232 3.13 14.59 -22.52
N GLU A 233 4.41 14.92 -22.74
CA GLU A 233 5.51 14.40 -21.94
C GLU A 233 5.42 14.89 -20.49
N LYS A 234 5.41 13.95 -19.54
CA LYS A 234 5.38 14.24 -18.12
C LYS A 234 6.71 13.95 -17.46
N SER A 235 7.06 14.77 -16.47
CA SER A 235 8.20 14.54 -15.59
C SER A 235 7.77 14.53 -14.13
N PHE A 236 8.43 13.71 -13.32
CA PHE A 236 8.10 13.55 -11.90
C PHE A 236 9.33 13.87 -11.07
N ASN A 237 9.14 14.61 -9.99
CA ASN A 237 10.22 14.91 -9.07
C ASN A 237 10.21 13.89 -7.93
N VAL A 238 11.38 13.31 -7.65
CA VAL A 238 11.57 12.43 -6.50
C VAL A 238 12.38 13.17 -5.46
N TRP A 239 11.76 13.38 -4.31
CA TRP A 239 12.39 13.93 -3.12
C TRP A 239 12.66 12.81 -2.13
N VAL A 240 13.84 12.81 -1.52
CA VAL A 240 14.27 11.79 -0.56
C VAL A 240 14.63 12.47 0.74
N MET A 241 14.17 11.91 1.85
CA MET A 241 14.60 12.33 3.19
C MET A 241 15.96 11.71 3.47
N LYS A 242 17.02 12.52 3.59
CA LYS A 242 18.38 11.99 3.81
C LYS A 242 18.56 11.45 5.21
N ASP A 243 18.07 12.18 6.20
CA ASP A 243 18.14 11.82 7.60
C ASP A 243 16.72 11.51 8.07
N TYR A 244 16.41 10.23 8.25
CA TYR A 244 15.07 9.79 8.60
C TYR A 244 14.60 10.47 9.91
N TRP A 245 13.41 11.07 9.88
CA TRP A 245 12.81 11.98 10.88
C TRP A 245 13.25 13.44 10.88
N ASP A 246 14.21 13.84 10.06
CA ASP A 246 14.52 15.25 9.86
C ASP A 246 13.80 15.78 8.63
N ASP A 247 12.68 16.48 8.83
CA ASP A 247 11.91 17.12 7.76
C ASP A 247 12.67 18.28 7.10
N GLY A 248 13.79 18.75 7.67
CA GLY A 248 14.73 19.66 7.01
C GLY A 248 15.70 18.97 6.04
N SER A 249 15.75 17.63 6.03
CA SER A 249 16.73 16.84 5.27
C SER A 249 16.25 16.39 3.88
N TRP A 250 15.07 16.84 3.44
CA TRP A 250 14.56 16.53 2.12
C TRP A 250 15.47 17.12 1.03
N VAL A 251 15.87 16.28 0.09
CA VAL A 251 16.59 16.71 -1.10
C VAL A 251 15.93 16.15 -2.36
N LYS A 252 15.88 16.97 -3.40
CA LYS A 252 15.48 16.51 -4.73
C LYS A 252 16.58 15.58 -5.26
N GLN A 253 16.29 14.29 -5.32
CA GLN A 253 17.27 13.26 -5.66
C GLN A 253 17.41 13.08 -7.18
N PHE A 254 16.29 13.05 -7.91
CA PHE A 254 16.27 13.05 -9.38
C PHE A 254 14.89 13.47 -9.93
N THR A 255 14.84 13.69 -11.24
CA THR A 255 13.62 13.87 -12.00
C THR A 255 13.49 12.71 -12.98
N ILE A 256 12.33 12.06 -13.00
CA ILE A 256 11.99 10.99 -13.94
C ILE A 256 11.32 11.61 -15.16
N GLY A 257 11.68 11.14 -16.35
CA GLY A 257 11.12 11.58 -17.62
C GLY A 257 12.00 12.55 -18.40
N PRO A 258 11.49 13.14 -19.49
CA PRO A 258 10.09 13.11 -19.94
C PRO A 258 9.57 11.72 -20.39
N ILE A 259 8.32 11.39 -20.04
CA ILE A 259 7.64 10.16 -20.49
C ILE A 259 6.24 10.52 -21.02
N THR A 260 5.91 10.11 -22.24
CA THR A 260 4.65 10.42 -22.94
C THR A 260 3.42 9.67 -22.43
N VAL A 261 3.65 8.56 -21.74
CA VAL A 261 2.62 7.69 -21.16
C VAL A 261 3.00 7.52 -19.71
N VAL A 262 2.02 7.56 -18.79
CA VAL A 262 1.92 6.66 -17.62
C VAL A 262 1.05 7.31 -16.50
N PRO A 263 -0.03 6.64 -16.06
CA PRO A 263 -0.74 6.97 -14.83
C PRO A 263 -0.49 5.97 -13.69
N VAL A 264 -0.37 6.46 -12.46
CA VAL A 264 -0.25 5.69 -11.21
C VAL A 264 1.13 5.00 -11.00
N PRO A 265 2.05 5.64 -10.27
CA PRO A 265 3.27 4.98 -9.80
C PRO A 265 2.92 3.88 -8.80
N LEU A 266 3.47 2.68 -8.99
CA LEU A 266 3.23 1.51 -8.13
C LEU A 266 4.30 1.35 -7.04
N GLY A 267 5.36 2.16 -7.09
CA GLY A 267 6.44 2.21 -6.11
C GLY A 267 7.80 1.81 -6.69
N PHE A 268 8.80 1.81 -5.82
CA PHE A 268 10.16 1.41 -6.16
C PHE A 268 10.33 -0.12 -6.13
N HIS A 269 11.10 -0.60 -7.08
CA HIS A 269 11.67 -1.93 -7.15
C HIS A 269 13.19 -1.85 -6.91
N ARG A 270 13.86 -3.02 -6.93
CA ARG A 270 15.32 -3.15 -6.76
C ARG A 270 16.08 -2.12 -7.61
N ASN A 271 17.21 -1.65 -7.08
CA ASN A 271 18.07 -0.65 -7.73
C ASN A 271 17.36 0.66 -8.06
N ASN A 272 16.35 1.06 -7.28
CA ASN A 272 15.54 2.27 -7.51
C ASN A 272 14.82 2.29 -8.87
N GLN A 273 14.67 1.15 -9.53
CA GLN A 273 13.78 1.01 -10.68
C GLN A 273 12.35 1.30 -10.24
N LEU A 274 11.52 1.82 -11.13
CA LEU A 274 10.16 2.23 -10.80
C LEU A 274 9.14 1.40 -11.55
N LEU A 275 8.11 0.99 -10.84
CA LEU A 275 6.97 0.29 -11.41
C LEU A 275 5.83 1.27 -11.65
N PHE A 276 5.16 1.08 -12.76
CA PHE A 276 3.98 1.86 -13.10
C PHE A 276 2.92 0.99 -13.75
N GLN A 277 1.68 1.42 -13.66
CA GLN A 277 0.64 0.99 -14.58
C GLN A 277 0.60 1.98 -15.76
N ASP A 278 0.50 1.52 -17.01
CA ASP A 278 0.29 2.44 -18.14
C ASP A 278 -1.22 2.76 -18.33
N ASN A 279 -1.55 3.68 -19.26
CA ASN A 279 -2.94 4.03 -19.56
C ASN A 279 -3.76 2.84 -20.10
N ASN A 280 -3.09 1.83 -20.66
CA ASN A 280 -3.70 0.60 -21.18
C ASN A 280 -3.81 -0.49 -20.11
N GLY A 281 -3.42 -0.19 -18.87
CA GLY A 281 -3.48 -1.13 -17.75
C GLY A 281 -2.31 -2.10 -17.65
N LYS A 282 -1.23 -1.89 -18.41
CA LYS A 282 -0.02 -2.73 -18.41
C LYS A 282 0.90 -2.39 -17.25
N LEU A 283 1.53 -3.41 -16.67
CA LEU A 283 2.64 -3.23 -15.74
C LEU A 283 3.94 -2.95 -16.51
N VAL A 284 4.56 -1.80 -16.27
CA VAL A 284 5.83 -1.41 -16.90
C VAL A 284 6.90 -1.09 -15.86
N LEU A 285 8.15 -1.35 -16.22
CA LEU A 285 9.33 -1.04 -15.43
C LEU A 285 10.15 0.06 -16.09
N TYR A 286 10.55 1.05 -15.30
CA TYR A 286 11.42 2.16 -15.69
C TYR A 286 12.74 2.08 -14.92
N ASP A 287 13.85 2.21 -15.64
CA ASP A 287 15.19 2.28 -15.05
C ASP A 287 15.73 3.71 -15.15
N PRO A 288 15.96 4.42 -14.02
CA PRO A 288 16.48 5.77 -14.05
C PRO A 288 17.95 5.86 -14.52
N ASP A 289 18.72 4.77 -14.42
CA ASP A 289 20.15 4.77 -14.80
C ASP A 289 20.36 4.50 -16.30
N ASP A 290 19.34 3.98 -16.99
CA ASP A 290 19.31 3.85 -18.45
C ASP A 290 18.04 4.48 -19.06
N PRO A 291 17.91 5.82 -19.02
CA PRO A 291 16.72 6.52 -19.49
C PRO A 291 16.54 6.46 -21.01
N GLN A 292 17.51 5.94 -21.77
CA GLN A 292 17.38 5.74 -23.22
C GLN A 292 16.68 4.42 -23.58
N LEU A 293 16.54 3.48 -22.63
CA LEU A 293 15.73 2.29 -22.83
C LEU A 293 14.23 2.62 -22.76
N GLN A 294 13.48 2.02 -23.69
CA GLN A 294 12.00 2.10 -23.67
C GLN A 294 11.46 1.46 -22.39
N LEU A 295 10.33 1.99 -21.90
CA LEU A 295 9.56 1.37 -20.81
C LEU A 295 9.40 -0.13 -21.07
N LYS A 296 9.81 -0.94 -20.09
CA LYS A 296 9.85 -2.38 -20.24
C LYS A 296 8.51 -2.99 -19.83
N ASP A 297 7.81 -3.57 -20.80
CA ASP A 297 6.52 -4.26 -20.60
C ASP A 297 6.72 -5.60 -19.89
N LEU A 298 6.16 -5.75 -18.68
CA LEU A 298 6.25 -6.98 -17.88
C LEU A 298 5.14 -7.99 -18.23
N ARG A 299 4.37 -7.75 -19.30
CA ARG A 299 3.31 -8.64 -19.83
C ARG A 299 2.24 -8.99 -18.81
N VAL A 300 2.08 -8.18 -17.77
CA VAL A 300 0.98 -8.26 -16.81
C VAL A 300 0.01 -7.14 -17.10
N TYR A 301 -1.26 -7.51 -17.22
CA TYR A 301 -2.33 -6.60 -17.60
C TYR A 301 -3.39 -6.63 -16.50
N GLY A 302 -3.90 -5.44 -16.16
CA GLY A 302 -5.04 -5.29 -15.28
C GLY A 302 -5.89 -4.12 -15.71
N LYS A 303 -7.06 -3.97 -15.12
CA LYS A 303 -7.85 -2.75 -15.30
C LYS A 303 -7.09 -1.52 -14.82
N GLN A 304 -7.31 -0.41 -15.51
CA GLN A 304 -6.69 0.88 -15.20
C GLN A 304 -6.93 1.27 -13.73
N LYS A 305 -5.87 1.68 -13.04
CA LYS A 305 -5.83 2.04 -11.60
C LYS A 305 -6.13 0.88 -10.65
N CYS A 306 -6.01 -0.37 -11.08
CA CYS A 306 -6.31 -1.55 -10.26
C CYS A 306 -5.12 -2.50 -10.07
N LEU A 307 -3.95 -2.20 -10.64
CA LEU A 307 -2.75 -3.00 -10.34
C LEU A 307 -2.15 -2.56 -9.01
N ILE A 308 -1.86 -3.53 -8.16
CA ILE A 308 -1.10 -3.34 -6.92
C ILE A 308 0.09 -4.30 -6.96
N THR A 309 1.28 -3.81 -6.60
CA THR A 309 2.51 -4.61 -6.59
C THR A 309 3.18 -4.57 -5.24
N ALA A 310 3.68 -5.71 -4.79
CA ALA A 310 4.52 -5.82 -3.60
C ALA A 310 5.77 -6.63 -3.93
N THR A 311 6.93 -6.19 -3.44
CA THR A 311 8.17 -6.96 -3.61
C THR A 311 8.02 -8.32 -2.94
N TYR A 312 8.46 -9.39 -3.60
CA TYR A 312 8.45 -10.72 -2.98
C TYR A 312 9.71 -10.90 -2.12
N MET A 313 9.51 -11.29 -0.86
CA MET A 313 10.56 -11.66 0.08
C MET A 313 10.29 -13.07 0.60
N GLU A 314 11.27 -13.96 0.42
CA GLU A 314 11.23 -15.30 1.02
C GLU A 314 11.35 -15.21 2.54
N SER A 315 10.56 -16.01 3.26
CA SER A 315 10.59 -15.97 4.73
C SER A 315 10.15 -17.26 5.39
N ILE A 316 10.81 -17.57 6.50
CA ILE A 316 10.45 -18.63 7.45
C ILE A 316 9.60 -18.12 8.62
N ALA A 317 9.23 -16.83 8.63
CA ALA A 317 8.39 -16.25 9.67
C ALA A 317 6.97 -16.81 9.58
N SER A 318 6.61 -17.69 10.51
CA SER A 318 5.27 -18.29 10.53
C SER A 318 4.22 -17.28 11.01
N LEU A 319 2.98 -17.48 10.59
CA LEU A 319 1.80 -16.79 11.14
C LEU A 319 1.26 -17.43 12.41
N ARG A 320 1.81 -18.60 12.82
CA ARG A 320 1.44 -19.28 14.06
C ARG A 320 1.94 -18.50 15.27
N ARG A 321 1.05 -18.22 16.22
CA ARG A 321 1.40 -17.62 17.52
C ARG A 321 0.71 -18.35 18.66
N GLY A 322 1.40 -18.48 19.79
CA GLY A 322 0.85 -19.00 21.05
C GLY A 322 0.22 -20.41 21.00
N ASN A 323 -0.51 -20.75 22.07
CA ASN A 323 -1.34 -21.97 22.16
C ASN A 323 -2.69 -21.73 21.48
N GLU A 324 -2.70 -21.46 20.16
CA GLU A 324 -3.92 -21.37 19.36
C GLU A 324 -4.66 -22.73 19.38
N PHE A 325 -5.53 -22.93 20.37
CA PHE A 325 -6.48 -24.05 20.42
C PHE A 325 -7.56 -23.95 19.32
N SER A 326 -7.62 -22.83 18.58
CA SER A 326 -8.47 -22.65 17.42
C SER A 326 -7.67 -22.78 16.12
N GLN A 327 -7.39 -24.01 15.69
CA GLN A 327 -6.84 -24.37 14.37
C GLN A 327 -7.71 -23.89 13.16
N LYS A 328 -8.75 -23.08 13.38
CA LYS A 328 -9.75 -22.72 12.37
C LYS A 328 -9.37 -21.49 11.53
N GLN A 329 -8.44 -20.66 11.96
CA GLN A 329 -8.10 -19.40 11.25
C GLN A 329 -6.87 -19.52 10.34
N LEU A 330 -5.91 -20.38 10.69
CA LEU A 330 -4.71 -20.61 9.90
C LEU A 330 -4.91 -21.81 8.98
N VAL A 331 -4.78 -21.59 7.68
CA VAL A 331 -4.93 -22.61 6.64
C VAL A 331 -3.78 -22.53 5.66
N SER A 332 -3.50 -23.66 4.99
CA SER A 332 -2.53 -23.68 3.90
C SER A 332 -3.22 -23.44 2.56
N PHE A 333 -2.54 -22.76 1.65
CA PHE A 333 -3.05 -22.50 0.30
C PHE A 333 -2.18 -23.11 -0.82
N GLY A 334 -2.77 -23.29 -1.99
CA GLY A 334 -2.11 -23.85 -3.18
C GLY A 334 -1.41 -22.80 -4.02
N MET A 335 -0.52 -23.23 -4.90
CA MET A 335 0.05 -22.37 -5.96
C MET A 335 -0.15 -23.07 -7.29
N VAL A 336 -0.75 -22.38 -8.24
CA VAL A 336 -1.12 -22.93 -9.56
C VAL A 336 -0.62 -22.01 -10.67
N PRO A 337 -0.32 -22.52 -11.88
CA PRO A 337 -0.01 -21.66 -13.02
C PRO A 337 -1.13 -20.63 -13.23
N ASP A 338 -0.76 -19.38 -13.45
CA ASP A 338 -1.73 -18.32 -13.72
C ASP A 338 -2.19 -18.37 -15.19
N PRO A 339 -3.51 -18.42 -15.48
CA PRO A 339 -4.02 -18.44 -16.86
C PRO A 339 -3.81 -17.13 -17.64
N LEU A 340 -3.32 -16.06 -16.99
CA LEU A 340 -3.15 -14.74 -17.60
C LEU A 340 -1.83 -14.57 -18.38
N LEU A 341 -0.93 -15.56 -18.33
CA LEU A 341 0.25 -15.65 -19.19
C LEU A 341 0.12 -16.74 -20.25
#